data_AF-A0A222P2M2-F1
#
_entry.id   AF-A0A222P2M2-F1
#
_cell.length_a   1.000
_cell.length_b   1.000
_cell.length_c   1.000
_cell.angle_alpha   90.00
_cell.angle_beta   90.00
_cell.angle_gamma   90.00
#
_symmetry.space_group_name_H-M   'P 1'
#
loop_
_entity.id
_entity.type
_entity.pdbx_description
1 polymer ?
#
loop_
_entity_poly.entity_id
_entity_poly.type
_entity_poly.pdbx_seq_one_letter_code
_entity_poly.pdbx_strand_id
1 'polypeptide(L)'
;MVKITLTNQNPDSSYRKAIVDVGSKICIIDDQEKNLDYLRAINFQHPLLTYPALQSTSNSYHYSYTNVDELLKTARYIYATLLQSKKPEDCQFVISPSPKFHSLKTTYQIPFSLDPHKPAKNRISVNQLNELISHLSNHSFRFIDNLIIEETLSLDNLPSKINGNTLFNFDKKTYLFLHKADPFEKIELRYINGFIGFGVYAKETILRGEFVCLYHGIKKSIPDMKRYYFNFHLDVLGLGTDARFCSNIARFINHAPALARVKQFDSSLLYANLGYKRYFLYGIEVVGFIALRNIAKGEQLFIDYGPEYFDPTEEYRFNISEKLTDPMGSLLKEKYHEKLSIWRIMAKNGITQAAYRLLKRPIIALFIALVALSLIYSL
;
A
#
# COMPACT_ATOMS: atom_id res chain seq x y z
N MET A 1 -22.08 0.86 17.92
CA MET A 1 -21.74 1.20 19.32
C MET A 1 -20.29 0.82 19.58
N VAL A 2 -19.43 1.81 19.80
CA VAL A 2 -17.96 1.66 19.93
C VAL A 2 -17.56 1.52 21.40
N LYS A 3 -16.82 0.46 21.73
CA LYS A 3 -16.33 0.18 23.09
C LYS A 3 -14.81 0.22 23.16
N ILE A 4 -14.27 0.98 24.11
CA ILE A 4 -12.83 1.13 24.35
C ILE A 4 -12.45 0.44 25.64
N THR A 5 -11.55 -0.54 25.55
CA THR A 5 -10.90 -1.10 26.74
C THR A 5 -9.74 -0.22 27.17
N LEU A 6 -9.73 0.22 28.42
CA LEU A 6 -8.65 1.01 29.03
C LEU A 6 -8.03 0.20 30.18
N THR A 7 -6.71 0.13 30.26
CA THR A 7 -6.01 -0.46 31.42
C THR A 7 -5.55 0.62 32.37
N ASN A 8 -5.84 0.45 33.66
CA ASN A 8 -5.43 1.43 34.67
C ASN A 8 -3.92 1.38 34.85
N GLN A 9 -3.27 2.53 34.74
CA GLN A 9 -1.84 2.71 34.97
C GLN A 9 -1.52 3.13 36.40
N ASN A 10 -2.53 3.39 37.23
CA ASN A 10 -2.34 3.61 38.66
C ASN A 10 -2.06 2.27 39.36
N PRO A 11 -0.83 2.04 39.87
CA PRO A 11 -0.45 0.75 40.48
C PRO A 11 -1.24 0.46 41.77
N ASP A 12 -1.62 1.52 42.49
CA ASP A 12 -2.26 1.46 43.82
C ASP A 12 -3.79 1.28 43.74
N SER A 13 -4.36 1.38 42.54
CA SER A 13 -5.80 1.19 42.35
C SER A 13 -6.18 -0.29 42.33
N SER A 14 -7.27 -0.65 43.02
CA SER A 14 -7.89 -1.98 42.92
C SER A 14 -8.50 -2.23 41.53
N TYR A 15 -8.90 -1.16 40.83
CA TYR A 15 -9.54 -1.23 39.52
C TYR A 15 -8.49 -1.34 38.42
N ARG A 16 -8.41 -2.50 37.75
CA ARG A 16 -7.37 -2.75 36.73
C ARG A 16 -7.76 -2.39 35.31
N LYS A 17 -9.06 -2.42 34.99
CA LYS A 17 -9.57 -2.24 33.62
C LYS A 17 -10.93 -1.56 33.64
N ALA A 18 -11.18 -0.76 32.61
CA ALA A 18 -12.49 -0.19 32.31
C ALA A 18 -12.85 -0.49 30.85
N ILE A 19 -14.12 -0.78 30.58
CA ILE A 19 -14.66 -0.84 29.21
C ILE A 19 -15.62 0.34 29.05
N VAL A 20 -15.21 1.33 28.26
CA VAL A 20 -15.99 2.54 28.03
C VAL A 20 -16.82 2.38 26.76
N ASP A 21 -18.12 2.52 26.89
CA ASP A 21 -19.02 2.75 25.77
C ASP A 21 -18.97 4.23 25.38
N VAL A 22 -18.43 4.51 24.20
CA VAL A 22 -18.12 5.88 23.79
C VAL A 22 -19.38 6.71 23.59
N GLY A 23 -20.43 6.14 22.99
CA GLY A 23 -21.65 6.87 22.66
C GLY A 23 -22.47 7.19 23.91
N SER A 24 -22.65 6.21 24.80
CA SER A 24 -23.46 6.40 26.01
C SER A 24 -22.71 7.05 27.18
N LYS A 25 -21.38 7.15 27.12
CA LYS A 25 -20.51 7.57 28.23
C LYS A 25 -20.63 6.70 29.47
N ILE A 26 -21.09 5.45 29.31
CA ILE A 26 -21.11 4.46 30.38
C ILE A 26 -19.81 3.67 30.33
N CYS A 27 -19.23 3.38 31.49
CA CYS A 27 -18.09 2.50 31.63
C CYS A 27 -18.43 1.31 32.53
N ILE A 28 -17.88 0.15 32.20
CA ILE A 28 -17.96 -1.07 33.01
C ILE A 28 -16.64 -1.22 33.75
N ILE A 29 -16.70 -1.28 35.07
CA ILE A 29 -15.56 -1.46 35.98
C ILE A 29 -15.99 -2.43 37.07
N ASP A 30 -15.22 -3.51 37.30
CA ASP A 30 -15.57 -4.60 38.22
C ASP A 30 -17.02 -5.08 38.03
N ASP A 31 -17.40 -5.28 36.77
CA ASP A 31 -18.74 -5.69 36.33
C ASP A 31 -19.90 -4.75 36.73
N GLN A 32 -19.59 -3.52 37.17
CA GLN A 32 -20.58 -2.49 37.45
C GLN A 32 -20.58 -1.39 36.38
N GLU A 33 -21.78 -0.97 35.99
CA GLU A 33 -21.97 0.20 35.12
C GLU A 33 -21.85 1.51 35.92
N LYS A 34 -21.02 2.42 35.43
CA LYS A 34 -20.80 3.75 36.00
C LYS A 34 -20.72 4.79 34.88
N ASN A 35 -21.02 6.05 35.18
CA ASN A 35 -20.72 7.14 34.26
C ASN A 35 -19.19 7.27 34.06
N LEU A 36 -18.75 7.65 32.86
CA LEU A 36 -17.34 7.86 32.53
C LEU A 36 -16.60 8.76 33.54
N ASP A 37 -17.24 9.78 34.09
CA ASP A 37 -16.65 10.69 35.07
C ASP A 37 -16.24 9.97 36.38
N TYR A 38 -16.83 8.81 36.68
CA TYR A 38 -16.46 7.98 37.83
C TYR A 38 -14.99 7.54 37.78
N LEU A 39 -14.40 7.39 36.58
CA LEU A 39 -12.98 7.07 36.42
C LEU A 39 -12.09 8.09 37.15
N ARG A 40 -12.47 9.37 37.17
CA ARG A 40 -11.72 10.41 37.88
C ARG A 40 -11.83 10.24 39.40
N ALA A 41 -13.01 9.88 39.90
CA ALA A 41 -13.27 9.71 41.33
C ALA A 41 -12.45 8.58 41.96
N ILE A 42 -12.14 7.53 41.19
CA ILE A 42 -11.34 6.38 41.63
C ILE A 42 -9.84 6.51 41.28
N ASN A 43 -9.39 7.69 40.86
CA ASN A 43 -8.02 7.95 40.40
C ASN A 43 -7.56 6.93 39.33
N PHE A 44 -8.45 6.62 38.37
CA PHE A 44 -8.12 5.78 37.22
C PHE A 44 -7.25 6.57 36.24
N GLN A 45 -6.10 6.00 35.88
CA GLN A 45 -5.12 6.65 35.03
C GLN A 45 -4.97 5.89 33.72
N HIS A 46 -5.18 6.56 32.60
CA HIS A 46 -4.85 6.05 31.28
C HIS A 46 -4.50 7.21 30.35
N PRO A 47 -3.45 7.13 29.52
CA PRO A 47 -2.95 8.28 28.74
C PRO A 47 -4.01 8.87 27.80
N LEU A 48 -4.94 8.06 27.31
CA LEU A 48 -6.05 8.52 26.47
C LEU A 48 -7.02 9.47 27.18
N LEU A 49 -7.24 9.30 28.49
CA LEU A 49 -8.17 10.13 29.26
C LEU A 49 -7.64 11.55 29.47
N THR A 50 -6.32 11.72 29.40
CA THR A 50 -5.62 13.00 29.56
C THR A 50 -5.03 13.51 28.24
N TYR A 51 -5.21 12.79 27.13
CA TYR A 51 -4.68 13.19 25.83
C TYR A 51 -5.44 14.43 25.30
N PRO A 52 -4.78 15.39 24.64
CA PRO A 52 -5.46 16.57 24.13
C PRO A 52 -6.58 16.22 23.14
N ALA A 53 -7.75 16.84 23.32
CA ALA A 53 -8.84 16.78 22.36
C ALA A 53 -8.71 17.84 21.27
N LEU A 54 -9.24 17.53 20.09
CA LEU A 54 -9.40 18.50 19.01
C LEU A 54 -10.41 19.56 19.43
N GLN A 55 -10.13 20.79 19.05
CA GLN A 55 -11.02 21.93 19.30
C GLN A 55 -11.83 22.22 18.05
N SER A 56 -13.12 22.49 18.22
CA SER A 56 -14.00 22.98 17.16
C SER A 56 -15.15 23.78 17.76
N THR A 57 -15.64 24.76 16.99
CA THR A 57 -16.87 25.50 17.30
C THR A 57 -18.13 24.78 16.83
N SER A 58 -17.97 23.66 16.11
CA SER A 58 -19.02 22.79 15.61
C SER A 58 -18.73 21.33 16.01
N ASN A 59 -19.62 20.39 15.67
CA ASN A 59 -19.33 18.96 15.83
C ASN A 59 -18.44 18.39 14.70
N SER A 60 -17.93 19.24 13.79
CA SER A 60 -16.93 18.87 12.77
C SER A 60 -15.54 19.26 13.21
N TYR A 61 -14.65 18.28 13.37
CA TYR A 61 -13.27 18.45 13.81
C TYR A 61 -12.33 18.21 12.64
N HIS A 62 -11.49 19.19 12.32
CA HIS A 62 -10.52 19.09 11.25
C HIS A 62 -9.15 18.73 11.82
N TYR A 63 -8.54 17.66 11.31
CA TYR A 63 -7.18 17.27 11.65
C TYR A 63 -6.32 17.20 10.39
N SER A 64 -5.40 18.16 10.25
CA SER A 64 -4.41 18.14 9.18
C SER A 64 -3.03 17.77 9.72
N TYR A 65 -2.29 16.97 8.94
CA TYR A 65 -0.95 16.53 9.29
C TYR A 65 0.07 16.84 8.19
N THR A 66 1.29 17.10 8.60
CA THR A 66 2.39 17.55 7.74
C THR A 66 3.53 16.55 7.62
N ASN A 67 3.60 15.59 8.54
CA ASN A 67 4.63 14.56 8.63
C ASN A 67 4.05 13.25 9.20
N VAL A 68 4.86 12.19 9.18
CA VAL A 68 4.45 10.85 9.63
C VAL A 68 4.13 10.83 11.13
N ASP A 69 4.87 11.58 11.95
CA ASP A 69 4.63 11.64 13.40
C ASP A 69 3.25 12.22 13.73
N GLU A 70 2.81 13.23 12.98
CA GLU A 70 1.46 13.80 13.09
C GLU A 70 0.40 12.83 12.58
N LEU A 71 0.61 12.19 11.42
CA LEU A 71 -0.30 11.14 10.92
C LEU A 71 -0.52 10.04 11.97
N LEU A 72 0.54 9.58 12.63
CA LEU A 72 0.43 8.51 13.63
C LEU A 72 -0.31 8.95 14.91
N LYS A 73 -0.50 10.26 15.14
CA LYS A 73 -1.29 10.78 16.28
C LYS A 73 -2.79 10.86 15.97
N THR A 74 -3.21 10.73 14.72
CA THR A 74 -4.61 10.89 14.29
C THR A 74 -5.59 10.10 15.17
N ALA A 75 -5.35 8.80 15.38
CA ALA A 75 -6.25 7.96 16.15
C ALA A 75 -6.38 8.41 17.62
N ARG A 76 -5.28 8.86 18.24
CA ARG A 76 -5.29 9.37 19.62
C ARG A 76 -6.17 10.61 19.74
N TYR A 77 -6.03 11.55 18.81
CA TYR A 77 -6.85 12.76 18.79
C TYR A 77 -8.33 12.44 18.63
N ILE A 78 -8.68 11.54 17.71
CA ILE A 78 -10.08 11.13 17.49
C ILE A 78 -10.66 10.52 18.77
N TYR A 79 -10.01 9.49 19.32
CA TYR A 79 -10.53 8.80 20.49
C TYR A 79 -10.53 9.66 21.76
N ALA A 80 -9.53 10.53 21.95
CA ALA A 80 -9.51 11.48 23.06
C ALA A 80 -10.65 12.50 22.95
N THR A 81 -10.89 13.02 21.75
CA THR A 81 -12.01 13.95 21.49
C THR A 81 -13.35 13.29 21.74
N LEU A 82 -13.54 12.05 21.26
CA LEU A 82 -14.76 11.28 21.51
C LEU A 82 -15.01 11.02 22.99
N LEU A 83 -13.97 10.74 23.80
CA LEU A 83 -14.12 10.56 25.24
C LEU A 83 -14.45 11.85 25.99
N GLN A 84 -14.00 13.01 25.48
CA GLN A 84 -14.22 14.33 26.11
C GLN A 84 -15.46 15.08 25.59
N SER A 85 -15.96 14.74 24.40
CA SER A 85 -17.16 15.37 23.81
C SER A 85 -18.42 15.04 24.60
N LYS A 86 -19.37 15.99 24.68
CA LYS A 86 -20.67 15.77 25.31
C LYS A 86 -21.62 14.94 24.45
N LYS A 87 -21.45 14.97 23.12
CA LYS A 87 -22.27 14.23 22.14
C LYS A 87 -21.36 13.53 21.11
N PRO A 88 -20.73 12.41 21.48
CA PRO A 88 -19.79 11.70 20.61
C PRO A 88 -20.40 11.20 19.29
N GLU A 89 -21.69 10.90 19.30
CA GLU A 89 -22.48 10.47 18.15
C GLU A 89 -22.59 11.53 17.05
N ASP A 90 -22.57 12.81 17.41
CA ASP A 90 -22.65 13.92 16.45
C ASP A 90 -21.27 14.29 15.89
N CYS A 91 -20.18 13.73 16.42
CA CYS A 91 -18.82 14.12 16.06
C CYS A 91 -18.43 13.58 14.67
N GLN A 92 -17.92 14.48 13.83
CA GLN A 92 -17.30 14.16 12.54
C GLN A 92 -15.84 14.60 12.55
N PHE A 93 -14.95 13.76 12.02
CA PHE A 93 -13.52 13.99 11.97
C PHE A 93 -13.07 14.02 10.52
N VAL A 94 -12.73 15.19 10.02
CA VAL A 94 -12.20 15.38 8.66
C VAL A 94 -10.67 15.33 8.74
N ILE A 95 -10.09 14.25 8.22
CA ILE A 95 -8.65 13.99 8.27
C ILE A 95 -8.06 14.24 6.89
N SER A 96 -7.04 15.08 6.79
CA SER A 96 -6.40 15.35 5.50
C SER A 96 -4.89 15.60 5.59
N PRO A 97 -4.10 15.12 4.62
CA PRO A 97 -2.71 15.50 4.51
C PRO A 97 -2.60 16.98 4.12
N SER A 98 -1.61 17.67 4.67
CA SER A 98 -1.22 18.98 4.15
C SER A 98 -0.52 18.85 2.79
N PRO A 99 -0.45 19.92 1.99
CA PRO A 99 0.32 19.94 0.74
C PRO A 99 1.81 19.56 0.91
N LYS A 100 2.39 19.75 2.11
CA LYS A 100 3.78 19.38 2.40
C LYS A 100 3.96 17.87 2.53
N PHE A 101 3.00 17.16 3.12
CA PHE A 101 3.05 15.71 3.36
C PHE A 101 3.13 14.89 2.06
N HIS A 102 2.61 15.48 1.00
CA HIS A 102 2.59 14.98 -0.36
C HIS A 102 3.96 14.98 -1.06
N SER A 103 4.98 15.55 -0.42
CA SER A 103 6.37 15.52 -0.91
C SER A 103 6.96 14.13 -0.70
N LEU A 104 7.72 13.68 -1.69
CA LEU A 104 8.46 12.42 -1.61
C LEU A 104 9.63 12.57 -0.63
N LYS A 105 9.99 11.49 0.06
CA LYS A 105 11.14 11.44 0.97
C LYS A 105 12.45 11.71 0.24
N THR A 106 12.51 11.38 -1.05
CA THR A 106 13.69 11.59 -1.91
C THR A 106 13.31 11.74 -3.37
N THR A 107 14.26 12.18 -4.19
CA THR A 107 14.13 12.19 -5.64
C THR A 107 14.42 10.79 -6.18
N TYR A 108 13.38 10.08 -6.58
CA TYR A 108 13.52 8.72 -7.10
C TYR A 108 13.94 8.68 -8.57
N GLN A 109 14.85 7.75 -8.85
CA GLN A 109 15.25 7.32 -10.19
C GLN A 109 15.04 5.82 -10.30
N ILE A 110 13.84 5.44 -10.78
CA ILE A 110 13.29 4.09 -10.74
C ILE A 110 13.98 3.23 -11.80
N PRO A 111 14.76 2.19 -11.43
CA PRO A 111 15.35 1.27 -12.40
C PRO A 111 14.25 0.59 -13.21
N PHE A 112 14.35 0.68 -14.54
CA PHE A 112 13.30 0.24 -15.46
C PHE A 112 13.82 -0.58 -16.65
N SER A 113 13.08 -1.63 -16.99
CA SER A 113 13.30 -2.45 -18.18
C SER A 113 12.02 -2.65 -19.01
N LEU A 114 12.13 -2.54 -20.33
CA LEU A 114 11.08 -2.95 -21.29
C LEU A 114 11.10 -4.44 -21.64
N ASP A 115 11.99 -5.21 -21.03
CA ASP A 115 12.13 -6.64 -21.25
C ASP A 115 12.02 -7.32 -19.89
N PRO A 116 10.98 -8.15 -19.66
CA PRO A 116 10.79 -8.79 -18.36
C PRO A 116 11.95 -9.71 -17.99
N HIS A 117 12.70 -10.22 -18.99
CA HIS A 117 13.80 -11.16 -18.78
C HIS A 117 15.17 -10.48 -18.76
N LYS A 118 15.25 -9.13 -18.80
CA LYS A 118 16.53 -8.41 -18.72
C LYS A 118 16.54 -7.42 -17.58
N PRO A 119 17.67 -7.33 -16.85
CA PRO A 119 17.83 -6.37 -15.79
C PRO A 119 17.71 -4.93 -16.31
N ALA A 120 17.23 -4.03 -15.46
CA ALA A 120 17.12 -2.63 -15.81
C ALA A 120 18.51 -2.01 -16.05
N LYS A 121 18.68 -1.43 -17.24
CA LYS A 121 19.87 -0.62 -17.57
C LYS A 121 19.61 0.88 -17.50
N ASN A 122 18.35 1.28 -17.60
CA ASN A 122 17.95 2.68 -17.57
C ASN A 122 17.09 2.94 -16.33
N ARG A 123 16.80 4.22 -16.12
CA ARG A 123 15.95 4.69 -15.05
C ARG A 123 14.86 5.59 -15.64
N ILE A 124 13.72 5.64 -14.96
CA ILE A 124 12.63 6.58 -15.23
C ILE A 124 12.39 7.44 -14.00
N SER A 125 11.95 8.67 -14.21
CA SER A 125 11.51 9.53 -13.11
C SER A 125 10.13 9.12 -12.59
N VAL A 126 9.78 9.61 -11.40
CA VAL A 126 8.43 9.46 -10.86
C VAL A 126 7.37 10.07 -11.78
N ASN A 127 7.64 11.23 -12.39
CA ASN A 127 6.70 11.86 -13.32
C ASN A 127 6.43 10.97 -14.53
N GLN A 128 7.48 10.37 -15.11
CA GLN A 128 7.33 9.42 -16.22
C GLN A 128 6.52 8.19 -15.82
N LEU A 129 6.73 7.65 -14.61
CA LEU A 129 5.92 6.55 -14.09
C LEU A 129 4.46 6.98 -13.91
N ASN A 130 4.21 8.14 -13.30
CA ASN A 130 2.86 8.67 -13.06
C ASN A 130 2.09 8.83 -14.38
N GLU A 131 2.68 9.50 -15.37
CA GLU A 131 2.07 9.70 -16.68
C GLU A 131 1.84 8.38 -17.42
N LEU A 132 2.81 7.46 -17.37
CA LEU A 132 2.70 6.15 -17.98
C LEU A 132 1.53 5.35 -17.41
N ILE A 133 1.49 5.20 -16.08
CA ILE A 133 0.41 4.46 -15.45
C ILE A 133 -0.92 5.15 -15.70
N SER A 134 -0.97 6.49 -15.59
CA SER A 134 -2.22 7.22 -15.76
C SER A 134 -2.83 7.02 -17.14
N HIS A 135 -1.98 6.99 -18.16
CA HIS A 135 -2.39 6.69 -19.53
C HIS A 135 -2.86 5.23 -19.66
N LEU A 136 -2.12 4.27 -19.11
CA LEU A 136 -2.47 2.85 -19.21
C LEU A 136 -3.75 2.48 -18.47
N SER A 137 -4.06 3.15 -17.36
CA SER A 137 -5.22 2.85 -16.53
C SER A 137 -6.41 3.77 -16.78
N ASN A 138 -6.29 4.76 -17.67
CA ASN A 138 -7.30 5.79 -17.94
C ASN A 138 -7.76 6.55 -16.68
N HIS A 139 -6.90 6.71 -15.69
CA HIS A 139 -7.17 7.49 -14.49
C HIS A 139 -5.89 8.11 -13.96
N SER A 140 -5.97 9.22 -13.21
CA SER A 140 -4.76 9.79 -12.59
C SER A 140 -4.12 8.77 -11.64
N PHE A 141 -2.81 8.59 -11.76
CA PHE A 141 -1.99 7.83 -10.82
C PHE A 141 -0.90 8.72 -10.25
N ARG A 142 -0.69 8.59 -8.94
CA ARG A 142 0.34 9.30 -8.22
C ARG A 142 1.23 8.35 -7.43
N PHE A 143 2.52 8.35 -7.76
CA PHE A 143 3.52 7.73 -6.92
C PHE A 143 3.63 8.48 -5.59
N ILE A 144 3.56 7.74 -4.49
CA ILE A 144 3.78 8.21 -3.13
C ILE A 144 4.73 7.25 -2.44
N ASP A 145 5.44 7.71 -1.42
CA ASP A 145 6.28 6.87 -0.56
C ASP A 145 5.90 7.01 0.91
N ASN A 146 4.70 7.52 1.18
CA ASN A 146 4.10 7.62 2.51
C ASN A 146 2.73 6.93 2.50
N LEU A 147 2.32 6.40 3.65
CA LEU A 147 0.92 6.05 3.90
C LEU A 147 0.11 7.34 4.08
N ILE A 148 -1.08 7.43 3.49
CA ILE A 148 -1.95 8.60 3.59
C ILE A 148 -3.24 8.20 4.31
N ILE A 149 -3.73 9.03 5.21
CA ILE A 149 -5.11 8.99 5.72
C ILE A 149 -5.83 10.25 5.21
N GLU A 150 -6.82 10.07 4.34
CA GLU A 150 -7.64 11.15 3.79
C GLU A 150 -9.08 10.65 3.78
N GLU A 151 -9.80 10.92 4.86
CA GLU A 151 -11.10 10.30 5.14
C GLU A 151 -11.89 11.18 6.12
N THR A 152 -13.22 11.09 6.04
CA THR A 152 -14.12 11.64 7.06
C THR A 152 -14.67 10.50 7.90
N LEU A 153 -14.44 10.55 9.21
CA LEU A 153 -14.88 9.52 10.15
C LEU A 153 -15.91 10.05 11.13
N SER A 154 -16.91 9.24 11.43
CA SER A 154 -17.81 9.39 12.56
C SER A 154 -17.71 8.17 13.48
N LEU A 155 -18.46 8.18 14.59
CA LEU A 155 -18.54 7.03 15.49
C LEU A 155 -18.97 5.73 14.78
N ASP A 156 -19.77 5.84 13.70
CA ASP A 156 -20.28 4.68 12.95
C ASP A 156 -19.24 4.04 12.04
N ASN A 157 -18.21 4.81 11.64
CA ASN A 157 -17.12 4.29 10.81
C ASN A 157 -16.05 3.56 11.63
N LEU A 158 -16.01 3.77 12.94
CA LEU A 158 -14.96 3.23 13.81
C LEU A 158 -15.24 1.77 14.20
N PRO A 159 -14.18 0.97 14.47
CA PRO A 159 -14.35 -0.40 14.97
C PRO A 159 -15.19 -0.45 16.25
N SER A 160 -16.11 -1.42 16.32
CA SER A 160 -17.04 -1.57 17.46
C SER A 160 -16.33 -1.88 18.79
N LYS A 161 -15.11 -2.40 18.75
CA LYS A 161 -14.27 -2.66 19.92
C LYS A 161 -12.84 -2.30 19.62
N ILE A 162 -12.22 -1.51 20.48
CA ILE A 162 -10.78 -1.21 20.43
C ILE A 162 -10.12 -1.36 21.80
N ASN A 163 -8.84 -1.69 21.80
CA ASN A 163 -8.00 -1.65 22.99
C ASN A 163 -7.27 -0.31 23.04
N GLY A 164 -7.66 0.59 23.95
CA GLY A 164 -7.10 1.92 24.07
C GLY A 164 -5.59 1.95 24.36
N ASN A 165 -5.02 0.86 24.90
CA ASN A 165 -3.57 0.76 25.10
C ASN A 165 -2.82 0.75 23.75
N THR A 166 -3.40 0.17 22.68
CA THR A 166 -2.70 0.04 21.39
C THR A 166 -2.43 1.39 20.73
N LEU A 167 -3.23 2.41 21.06
CA LEU A 167 -3.02 3.80 20.67
C LEU A 167 -1.67 4.35 21.17
N PHE A 168 -1.06 3.72 22.19
CA PHE A 168 0.21 4.13 22.78
C PHE A 168 1.35 3.14 22.54
N ASN A 169 1.09 2.05 21.81
CA ASN A 169 2.13 1.08 21.46
C ASN A 169 3.06 1.63 20.37
N PHE A 170 4.35 1.71 20.71
CA PHE A 170 5.40 2.13 19.79
C PHE A 170 6.29 0.94 19.43
N ASP A 171 6.49 0.70 18.13
CA ASP A 171 7.50 -0.22 17.64
C ASP A 171 8.57 0.54 16.83
N LYS A 172 9.76 0.68 17.44
CA LYS A 172 10.88 1.42 16.84
C LYS A 172 11.25 0.89 15.45
N LYS A 173 11.16 -0.42 15.23
CA LYS A 173 11.53 -1.03 13.94
C LYS A 173 10.55 -0.63 12.83
N THR A 174 9.25 -0.75 13.08
CA THR A 174 8.21 -0.30 12.14
C THR A 174 8.31 1.19 11.87
N TYR A 175 8.60 1.99 12.92
CA TYR A 175 8.78 3.42 12.78
C TYR A 175 9.90 3.74 11.79
N LEU A 176 11.06 3.08 11.92
CA LEU A 176 12.17 3.23 10.97
C LEU A 176 11.78 2.82 9.55
N PHE A 177 10.95 1.79 9.36
CA PHE A 177 10.45 1.41 8.04
C PHE A 177 9.57 2.49 7.40
N LEU A 178 8.70 3.15 8.18
CA LEU A 178 7.86 4.23 7.68
C LEU A 178 8.65 5.45 7.20
N HIS A 179 9.83 5.69 7.75
CA HIS A 179 10.69 6.81 7.34
C HIS A 179 11.68 6.43 6.23
N LYS A 180 11.82 5.14 5.90
CA LYS A 180 12.71 4.70 4.82
C LYS A 180 12.08 4.99 3.45
N ALA A 181 12.90 5.44 2.50
CA ALA A 181 12.54 5.53 1.08
C ALA A 181 12.37 4.13 0.46
N ASP A 182 11.69 4.04 -0.68
CA ASP A 182 11.57 2.77 -1.41
C ASP A 182 12.95 2.24 -1.86
N PRO A 183 13.19 0.91 -1.77
CA PRO A 183 14.52 0.32 -1.85
C PRO A 183 14.99 0.07 -3.30
N PHE A 184 15.01 1.09 -4.15
CA PHE A 184 15.40 0.96 -5.57
C PHE A 184 16.88 0.56 -5.80
N GLU A 185 17.68 0.50 -4.73
CA GLU A 185 18.96 -0.21 -4.71
C GLU A 185 18.76 -1.72 -4.90
N LYS A 186 17.74 -2.30 -4.26
CA LYS A 186 17.45 -3.75 -4.20
C LYS A 186 16.43 -4.25 -5.22
N ILE A 187 15.54 -3.39 -5.69
CA ILE A 187 14.44 -3.78 -6.60
C ILE A 187 14.37 -2.90 -7.84
N GLU A 188 13.79 -3.46 -8.91
CA GLU A 188 13.55 -2.77 -10.18
C GLU A 188 12.17 -3.08 -10.74
N LEU A 189 11.69 -2.19 -11.61
CA LEU A 189 10.43 -2.35 -12.32
C LEU A 189 10.72 -2.89 -13.73
N ARG A 190 9.99 -3.92 -14.15
CA ARG A 190 10.04 -4.41 -15.53
C ARG A 190 8.64 -4.47 -16.12
N TYR A 191 8.50 -4.04 -17.37
CA TYR A 191 7.28 -4.27 -18.13
C TYR A 191 7.19 -5.73 -18.58
N ILE A 192 6.07 -6.37 -18.31
CA ILE A 192 5.82 -7.78 -18.62
C ILE A 192 5.05 -7.89 -19.95
N ASN A 193 3.80 -7.41 -19.97
CA ASN A 193 2.91 -7.43 -21.14
C ASN A 193 1.67 -6.54 -20.90
N GLY A 194 0.81 -6.40 -21.90
CA GLY A 194 -0.43 -5.62 -21.81
C GLY A 194 -1.53 -6.20 -20.91
N PHE A 195 -1.41 -7.45 -20.44
CA PHE A 195 -2.42 -8.06 -19.56
C PHE A 195 -2.21 -7.71 -18.09
N ILE A 196 -0.97 -7.84 -17.60
CA ILE A 196 -0.61 -7.60 -16.20
C ILE A 196 0.14 -6.27 -16.00
N GLY A 197 0.65 -5.69 -17.09
CA GLY A 197 1.44 -4.46 -17.05
C GLY A 197 2.86 -4.72 -16.57
N PHE A 198 3.14 -4.37 -15.33
CA PHE A 198 4.50 -4.36 -14.76
C PHE A 198 4.67 -5.42 -13.68
N GLY A 199 5.92 -5.75 -13.39
CA GLY A 199 6.32 -6.56 -12.23
C GLY A 199 7.52 -5.95 -11.53
N VAL A 200 7.65 -6.25 -10.24
CA VAL A 200 8.84 -5.91 -9.45
C VAL A 200 9.78 -7.10 -9.45
N TYR A 201 11.07 -6.82 -9.65
CA TYR A 201 12.12 -7.84 -9.71
C TYR A 201 13.24 -7.50 -8.74
N ALA A 202 13.90 -8.53 -8.21
CA ALA A 202 15.08 -8.37 -7.36
C ALA A 202 16.31 -7.97 -8.20
N LYS A 203 17.02 -6.92 -7.79
CA LYS A 203 18.31 -6.49 -8.38
C LYS A 203 19.51 -7.16 -7.72
N GLU A 204 19.33 -7.59 -6.49
CA GLU A 204 20.29 -8.33 -5.67
C GLU A 204 19.58 -9.50 -5.00
N THR A 205 20.34 -10.38 -4.37
CA THR A 205 19.76 -11.46 -3.57
C THR A 205 19.05 -10.87 -2.34
N ILE A 206 17.81 -11.30 -2.10
CA ILE A 206 17.04 -10.96 -0.90
C ILE A 206 16.98 -12.21 -0.02
N LEU A 207 17.38 -12.09 1.25
CA LEU A 207 17.44 -13.23 2.16
C LEU A 207 16.08 -13.56 2.75
N ARG A 208 15.85 -14.84 3.08
CA ARG A 208 14.64 -15.28 3.79
C ARG A 208 14.42 -14.45 5.06
N GLY A 209 13.20 -13.99 5.26
CA GLY A 209 12.79 -13.17 6.40
C GLY A 209 13.18 -11.70 6.30
N GLU A 210 13.91 -11.31 5.25
CA GLU A 210 14.27 -9.91 5.01
C GLU A 210 13.02 -9.09 4.69
N PHE A 211 12.98 -7.88 5.25
CA PHE A 211 11.97 -6.87 4.93
C PHE A 211 12.25 -6.27 3.56
N VAL A 212 11.26 -6.34 2.67
CA VAL A 212 11.38 -5.84 1.29
C VAL A 212 10.92 -4.40 1.22
N CYS A 213 9.61 -4.14 1.34
CA CYS A 213 9.05 -2.80 1.28
C CYS A 213 7.70 -2.73 2.01
N LEU A 214 7.24 -1.50 2.29
CA LEU A 214 5.87 -1.27 2.75
C LEU A 214 4.92 -1.20 1.56
N TYR A 215 3.67 -1.60 1.76
CA TYR A 215 2.59 -1.38 0.81
C TYR A 215 1.91 -0.05 1.14
N HIS A 216 2.17 0.97 0.32
CA HIS A 216 1.63 2.31 0.53
C HIS A 216 0.38 2.57 -0.30
N GLY A 217 -0.47 3.44 0.23
CA GLY A 217 -1.73 3.84 -0.40
C GLY A 217 -2.49 4.82 0.47
N ILE A 218 -3.75 5.05 0.11
CA ILE A 218 -4.69 5.84 0.89
C ILE A 218 -5.47 4.90 1.80
N LYS A 219 -5.50 5.21 3.09
CA LYS A 219 -6.30 4.54 4.09
C LYS A 219 -7.76 4.91 3.92
N LYS A 220 -8.63 3.93 3.70
CA LYS A 220 -10.08 4.11 3.49
C LYS A 220 -10.88 3.01 4.17
N SER A 221 -12.08 3.38 4.61
CA SER A 221 -13.03 2.46 5.26
C SER A 221 -13.62 1.45 4.27
N ILE A 222 -14.04 1.93 3.10
CA ILE A 222 -14.65 1.12 2.03
C ILE A 222 -13.95 1.47 0.70
N PRO A 223 -13.39 0.49 -0.02
CA PRO A 223 -12.80 0.75 -1.33
C PRO A 223 -13.88 0.75 -2.42
N ASP A 224 -13.68 1.57 -3.46
CA ASP A 224 -14.51 1.53 -4.67
C ASP A 224 -14.39 0.19 -5.41
N MET A 225 -13.24 -0.48 -5.26
CA MET A 225 -12.94 -1.76 -5.87
C MET A 225 -11.97 -2.53 -4.97
N LYS A 226 -12.18 -3.84 -4.80
CA LYS A 226 -11.30 -4.68 -3.97
C LYS A 226 -9.89 -4.84 -4.55
N ARG A 227 -9.71 -4.64 -5.86
CA ARG A 227 -8.39 -4.72 -6.51
C ARG A 227 -7.49 -3.60 -5.99
N TYR A 228 -6.27 -3.96 -5.59
CA TYR A 228 -5.28 -3.08 -4.95
C TYR A 228 -5.63 -2.64 -3.53
N TYR A 229 -6.70 -3.17 -2.93
CA TYR A 229 -7.08 -2.89 -1.55
C TYR A 229 -6.55 -3.97 -0.60
N PHE A 230 -5.75 -3.56 0.37
CA PHE A 230 -5.33 -4.40 1.48
C PHE A 230 -6.26 -4.15 2.66
N ASN A 231 -7.17 -5.09 2.95
CA ASN A 231 -8.13 -4.93 4.04
C ASN A 231 -7.39 -4.82 5.39
N PHE A 232 -7.98 -4.08 6.33
CA PHE A 232 -7.48 -3.97 7.69
C PHE A 232 -7.80 -5.22 8.50
N HIS A 233 -7.03 -5.48 9.56
CA HIS A 233 -7.35 -6.53 10.52
C HIS A 233 -7.60 -5.97 11.92
N LEU A 234 -6.68 -5.18 12.45
CA LEU A 234 -6.74 -4.59 13.80
C LEU A 234 -6.46 -3.09 13.79
N ASP A 235 -6.62 -2.44 12.64
CA ASP A 235 -6.50 -0.99 12.53
C ASP A 235 -7.53 -0.30 13.42
N VAL A 236 -7.08 0.57 14.32
CA VAL A 236 -7.95 1.24 15.29
C VAL A 236 -8.91 2.23 14.65
N LEU A 237 -8.71 2.65 13.41
CA LEU A 237 -9.66 3.50 12.67
C LEU A 237 -10.53 2.68 11.71
N GLY A 238 -10.33 1.37 11.62
CA GLY A 238 -11.06 0.52 10.68
C GLY A 238 -10.72 0.81 9.22
N LEU A 239 -9.47 1.20 8.94
CA LEU A 239 -9.04 1.64 7.61
C LEU A 239 -8.06 0.65 6.95
N GLY A 240 -8.47 0.09 5.81
CA GLY A 240 -7.58 -0.67 4.91
C GLY A 240 -6.83 0.26 3.96
N THR A 241 -5.85 -0.28 3.22
CA THR A 241 -4.97 0.51 2.34
C THR A 241 -5.31 0.28 0.87
N ASP A 242 -5.78 1.33 0.19
CA ASP A 242 -6.06 1.36 -1.25
C ASP A 242 -4.87 1.95 -2.02
N ALA A 243 -4.30 1.16 -2.93
CA ALA A 243 -3.17 1.54 -3.77
C ALA A 243 -3.54 1.82 -5.24
N ARG A 244 -4.83 1.90 -5.59
CA ARG A 244 -5.29 2.03 -6.97
C ARG A 244 -4.80 3.33 -7.62
N PHE A 245 -5.06 4.46 -6.96
CA PHE A 245 -4.78 5.80 -7.50
C PHE A 245 -3.50 6.40 -6.97
N CYS A 246 -3.10 6.05 -5.75
CA CYS A 246 -1.89 6.56 -5.12
C CYS A 246 -1.17 5.40 -4.44
N SER A 247 0.10 5.16 -4.76
CA SER A 247 0.89 4.09 -4.13
C SER A 247 2.37 4.20 -4.44
N ASN A 248 3.17 3.29 -3.88
CA ASN A 248 4.58 3.12 -4.14
C ASN A 248 4.86 1.95 -5.09
N ILE A 249 6.13 1.52 -5.17
CA ILE A 249 6.56 0.39 -6.01
C ILE A 249 5.87 -0.94 -5.65
N ALA A 250 5.41 -1.11 -4.41
CA ALA A 250 4.86 -2.37 -3.91
C ALA A 250 3.57 -2.79 -4.64
N ARG A 251 2.79 -1.86 -5.20
CA ARG A 251 1.57 -2.20 -5.97
C ARG A 251 1.82 -2.98 -7.25
N PHE A 252 3.05 -2.96 -7.76
CA PHE A 252 3.44 -3.65 -8.98
C PHE A 252 4.00 -5.06 -8.68
N ILE A 253 4.02 -5.49 -7.41
CA ILE A 253 4.34 -6.87 -7.05
C ILE A 253 3.16 -7.73 -7.44
N ASN A 254 3.38 -8.66 -8.37
CA ASN A 254 2.31 -9.46 -8.96
C ASN A 254 1.85 -10.59 -8.06
N HIS A 255 0.72 -11.17 -8.47
CA HIS A 255 0.17 -12.35 -7.85
C HIS A 255 0.96 -13.62 -8.17
N ALA A 256 1.17 -14.45 -7.16
CA ALA A 256 1.25 -15.91 -7.30
C ALA A 256 0.66 -16.57 -6.04
N PRO A 257 0.06 -17.76 -6.12
CA PRO A 257 -0.51 -18.41 -4.95
C PRO A 257 0.56 -18.75 -3.91
N ALA A 258 0.21 -18.66 -2.63
CA ALA A 258 1.01 -19.21 -1.56
C ALA A 258 0.95 -20.74 -1.63
N LEU A 259 2.06 -21.41 -1.29
CA LEU A 259 2.13 -22.88 -1.22
C LEU A 259 1.06 -23.47 -0.29
N ALA A 260 0.70 -22.77 0.79
CA ALA A 260 -0.33 -23.20 1.72
C ALA A 260 -1.77 -23.13 1.16
N ARG A 261 -2.01 -22.36 0.08
CA ARG A 261 -3.33 -22.21 -0.55
C ARG A 261 -3.60 -23.27 -1.63
N VAL A 262 -2.57 -23.91 -2.17
CA VAL A 262 -2.71 -24.93 -3.21
C VAL A 262 -2.90 -26.32 -2.61
N LYS A 263 -3.91 -27.05 -3.10
CA LYS A 263 -4.18 -28.43 -2.68
C LYS A 263 -3.13 -29.42 -3.18
N GLN A 264 -2.59 -29.16 -4.37
CA GLN A 264 -1.57 -29.97 -5.01
C GLN A 264 -0.47 -29.05 -5.55
N PHE A 265 0.77 -29.44 -5.29
CA PHE A 265 1.94 -28.75 -5.83
C PHE A 265 2.08 -29.06 -7.31
N ASP A 266 2.26 -28.00 -8.12
CA ASP A 266 2.52 -28.06 -9.55
C ASP A 266 3.89 -27.43 -9.80
N SER A 267 4.87 -28.28 -10.12
CA SER A 267 6.25 -27.86 -10.38
C SER A 267 6.41 -27.00 -11.64
N SER A 268 5.38 -26.90 -12.48
CA SER A 268 5.40 -26.05 -13.68
C SER A 268 5.04 -24.59 -13.39
N LEU A 269 4.55 -24.29 -12.19
CA LEU A 269 4.07 -22.97 -11.79
C LEU A 269 4.97 -22.27 -10.76
N LEU A 270 4.92 -20.94 -10.77
CA LEU A 270 5.54 -20.09 -9.75
C LEU A 270 4.59 -19.87 -8.58
N TYR A 271 5.18 -19.72 -7.40
CA TYR A 271 4.50 -19.49 -6.14
C TYR A 271 4.98 -18.20 -5.50
N ALA A 272 4.17 -17.65 -4.59
CA ALA A 272 4.53 -16.48 -3.81
C ALA A 272 5.89 -16.67 -3.13
N ASN A 273 6.82 -15.78 -3.40
CA ASN A 273 8.12 -15.72 -2.71
C ASN A 273 8.15 -14.63 -1.64
N LEU A 274 7.12 -13.79 -1.58
CA LEU A 274 6.85 -12.84 -0.51
C LEU A 274 5.62 -13.23 0.29
N GLY A 275 5.69 -12.96 1.60
CA GLY A 275 4.55 -12.90 2.49
C GLY A 275 4.35 -11.46 2.94
N TYR A 276 3.26 -11.21 3.67
CA TYR A 276 3.03 -9.92 4.30
C TYR A 276 3.04 -10.04 5.82
N LYS A 277 3.42 -8.95 6.47
CA LYS A 277 3.30 -8.75 7.91
C LYS A 277 2.55 -7.46 8.16
N ARG A 278 1.60 -7.50 9.08
CA ARG A 278 0.90 -6.31 9.60
C ARG A 278 1.70 -5.78 10.78
N TYR A 279 2.07 -4.51 10.68
CA TYR A 279 2.75 -3.77 11.72
C TYR A 279 1.77 -2.75 12.31
N PHE A 280 1.95 -2.43 13.60
CA PHE A 280 1.03 -1.54 14.31
C PHE A 280 1.83 -0.45 15.01
N LEU A 281 1.51 0.81 14.71
CA LEU A 281 2.07 1.98 15.37
C LEU A 281 0.94 2.86 15.84
N TYR A 282 0.83 3.02 17.15
CA TYR A 282 -0.24 3.81 17.77
C TYR A 282 -1.63 3.37 17.30
N GLY A 283 -1.79 2.06 17.07
CA GLY A 283 -3.01 1.44 16.57
C GLY A 283 -3.22 1.54 15.06
N ILE A 284 -2.43 2.34 14.34
CA ILE A 284 -2.48 2.41 12.87
C ILE A 284 -1.77 1.20 12.29
N GLU A 285 -2.49 0.45 11.45
CA GLU A 285 -1.97 -0.75 10.81
C GLU A 285 -1.23 -0.39 9.51
N VAL A 286 -0.06 -1.01 9.29
CA VAL A 286 0.72 -0.85 8.06
C VAL A 286 1.10 -2.23 7.55
N VAL A 287 1.01 -2.44 6.24
CA VAL A 287 1.37 -3.72 5.61
C VAL A 287 2.78 -3.62 5.05
N GLY A 288 3.64 -4.59 5.39
CA GLY A 288 4.97 -4.71 4.81
C GLY A 288 5.23 -6.12 4.28
N PHE A 289 6.01 -6.22 3.21
CA PHE A 289 6.35 -7.47 2.58
C PHE A 289 7.68 -8.02 3.08
N ILE A 290 7.71 -9.34 3.29
CA ILE A 290 8.86 -10.08 3.79
C ILE A 290 9.15 -11.27 2.88
N ALA A 291 10.42 -11.59 2.66
CA ALA A 291 10.78 -12.73 1.84
C ALA A 291 10.49 -14.06 2.56
N LEU A 292 9.78 -14.99 1.92
CA LEU A 292 9.46 -16.32 2.47
C LEU A 292 10.61 -17.31 2.31
N ARG A 293 11.47 -17.08 1.33
CA ARG A 293 12.67 -17.84 0.99
C ARG A 293 13.76 -16.88 0.53
N ASN A 294 14.96 -17.40 0.28
CA ASN A 294 15.95 -16.62 -0.47
C ASN A 294 15.43 -16.38 -1.90
N ILE A 295 15.55 -15.15 -2.37
CA ILE A 295 15.14 -14.72 -3.71
C ILE A 295 16.40 -14.30 -4.44
N ALA A 296 16.71 -14.97 -5.54
CA ALA A 296 17.91 -14.68 -6.32
C ALA A 296 17.74 -13.36 -7.09
N LYS A 297 18.89 -12.75 -7.40
CA LYS A 297 18.95 -11.62 -8.32
C LYS A 297 18.27 -11.97 -9.64
N GLY A 298 17.38 -11.09 -10.08
CA GLY A 298 16.66 -11.19 -11.34
C GLY A 298 15.33 -11.93 -11.27
N GLU A 299 14.99 -12.57 -10.14
CA GLU A 299 13.67 -13.18 -9.93
C GLU A 299 12.58 -12.10 -9.76
N GLN A 300 11.39 -12.39 -10.30
CA GLN A 300 10.21 -11.58 -10.03
C GLN A 300 9.72 -11.79 -8.59
N LEU A 301 9.23 -10.71 -7.97
CA LEU A 301 8.62 -10.73 -6.65
C LEU A 301 7.12 -11.00 -6.78
N PHE A 302 6.63 -11.95 -5.98
CA PHE A 302 5.24 -12.39 -5.98
C PHE A 302 4.67 -12.49 -4.58
N ILE A 303 3.41 -12.09 -4.44
CA ILE A 303 2.63 -12.26 -3.23
C ILE A 303 1.28 -12.92 -3.52
N ASP A 304 0.74 -13.64 -2.55
CA ASP A 304 -0.62 -14.15 -2.63
C ASP A 304 -1.62 -13.01 -2.37
N TYR A 305 -2.46 -12.70 -3.36
CA TYR A 305 -3.50 -11.67 -3.26
C TYR A 305 -4.74 -12.19 -2.54
N GLY A 306 -4.87 -13.51 -2.38
CA GLY A 306 -6.06 -14.15 -1.87
C GLY A 306 -7.20 -14.24 -2.89
N PRO A 307 -8.21 -15.10 -2.63
CA PRO A 307 -9.31 -15.35 -3.56
C PRO A 307 -10.22 -14.13 -3.76
N GLU A 308 -10.39 -13.31 -2.73
CA GLU A 308 -11.27 -12.12 -2.76
C GLU A 308 -10.85 -11.06 -3.78
N TYR A 309 -9.57 -11.04 -4.16
CA TYR A 309 -9.07 -10.14 -5.20
C TYR A 309 -9.59 -10.53 -6.59
N PHE A 310 -9.75 -11.83 -6.82
CA PHE A 310 -10.08 -12.37 -8.12
C PHE A 310 -11.58 -12.46 -8.34
N ASP A 311 -12.40 -12.65 -7.31
CA ASP A 311 -13.87 -12.75 -7.41
C ASP A 311 -14.51 -11.62 -8.25
N PRO A 312 -15.24 -11.93 -9.35
CA PRO A 312 -15.70 -13.25 -9.84
C PRO A 312 -14.82 -13.88 -10.93
N THR A 313 -13.67 -13.29 -11.24
CA THR A 313 -12.70 -13.80 -12.22
C THR A 313 -11.80 -14.88 -11.64
N GLU A 314 -11.25 -15.74 -12.49
CA GLU A 314 -10.23 -16.71 -12.11
C GLU A 314 -8.82 -16.11 -12.15
N GLU A 315 -7.89 -16.68 -11.39
CA GLU A 315 -6.53 -16.17 -11.27
C GLU A 315 -5.63 -16.56 -12.45
N TYR A 316 -4.95 -15.56 -13.02
CA TYR A 316 -3.82 -15.81 -13.92
C TYR A 316 -2.62 -16.34 -13.13
N ARG A 317 -1.81 -17.19 -13.78
CA ARG A 317 -0.63 -17.79 -13.14
C ARG A 317 0.62 -17.58 -13.96
N PHE A 318 1.77 -17.56 -13.30
CA PHE A 318 3.06 -17.59 -13.97
C PHE A 318 3.62 -19.01 -13.96
N ASN A 319 4.10 -19.47 -15.10
CA ASN A 319 4.88 -20.71 -15.15
C ASN A 319 6.34 -20.47 -14.76
N ILE A 320 7.13 -21.54 -14.58
CA ILE A 320 8.56 -21.45 -14.22
C ILE A 320 9.44 -20.68 -15.23
N SER A 321 8.95 -20.46 -16.46
CA SER A 321 9.60 -19.60 -17.46
C SER A 321 9.14 -18.13 -17.36
N GLU A 322 8.46 -17.77 -16.28
CA GLU A 322 7.89 -16.45 -16.01
C GLU A 322 6.88 -15.98 -17.08
N LYS A 323 6.23 -16.92 -17.77
CA LYS A 323 5.17 -16.59 -18.74
C LYS A 323 3.80 -16.70 -18.08
N LEU A 324 2.94 -15.74 -18.37
CA LEU A 324 1.57 -15.69 -17.88
C LEU A 324 0.70 -16.72 -18.61
N THR A 325 -0.05 -17.52 -17.86
CA THR A 325 -1.04 -18.46 -18.34
C THR A 325 -2.42 -18.07 -17.84
N ASP A 326 -3.43 -18.38 -18.63
CA ASP A 326 -4.82 -18.33 -18.21
C ASP A 326 -5.13 -19.48 -17.22
N PRO A 327 -6.33 -19.48 -16.60
CA PRO A 327 -6.74 -20.53 -15.67
C PRO A 327 -6.77 -21.94 -16.27
N MET A 328 -6.89 -22.04 -17.60
CA MET A 328 -6.88 -23.30 -18.36
C MET A 328 -5.44 -23.75 -18.72
N GLY A 329 -4.42 -23.00 -18.31
CA GLY A 329 -3.01 -23.27 -18.57
C GLY A 329 -2.52 -22.79 -19.94
N SER A 330 -3.35 -22.09 -20.72
CA SER A 330 -2.95 -21.57 -22.03
C SER A 330 -2.08 -20.33 -21.88
N LEU A 331 -1.00 -20.26 -22.67
CA LEU A 331 -0.10 -19.10 -22.66
C LEU A 331 -0.81 -17.85 -23.19
N LEU A 332 -0.83 -16.79 -22.37
CA LEU A 332 -1.29 -15.48 -22.79
C LEU A 332 -0.20 -14.80 -23.62
N LYS A 333 -0.48 -14.65 -24.92
CA LYS A 333 0.41 -13.98 -25.87
C LYS A 333 -0.20 -12.65 -26.28
N GLU A 334 0.53 -11.58 -26.01
CA GLU A 334 0.17 -10.23 -26.47
C GLU A 334 0.28 -10.15 -28.00
N LYS A 335 -0.74 -9.56 -28.64
CA LYS A 335 -0.70 -9.32 -30.08
C LYS A 335 0.31 -8.23 -30.41
N TYR A 336 0.92 -8.31 -31.60
CA TYR A 336 1.91 -7.33 -32.03
C TYR A 336 1.40 -5.87 -31.98
N HIS A 337 0.14 -5.64 -32.37
CA HIS A 337 -0.45 -4.29 -32.34
C HIS A 337 -0.66 -3.76 -30.92
N GLU A 338 -1.05 -4.61 -29.97
CA GLU A 338 -1.21 -4.25 -28.56
C GLU A 338 0.15 -3.82 -28.00
N LYS A 339 1.19 -4.64 -28.24
CA LYS A 339 2.57 -4.34 -27.86
C LYS A 339 3.08 -3.01 -28.41
N LEU A 340 2.84 -2.75 -29.70
CA LEU A 340 3.19 -1.49 -30.33
C LEU A 340 2.45 -0.30 -29.71
N SER A 341 1.18 -0.46 -29.37
CA SER A 341 0.40 0.58 -28.70
C SER A 341 1.03 0.97 -27.37
N ILE A 342 1.38 -0.01 -26.54
CA ILE A 342 2.04 0.22 -25.25
C ILE A 342 3.40 0.90 -25.43
N TRP A 343 4.20 0.47 -26.40
CA TRP A 343 5.48 1.13 -26.68
C TRP A 343 5.31 2.58 -27.14
N ARG A 344 4.27 2.90 -27.91
CA ARG A 344 3.97 4.29 -28.30
C ARG A 344 3.61 5.13 -27.09
N ILE A 345 2.80 4.60 -26.19
CA ILE A 345 2.47 5.26 -24.92
C ILE A 345 3.73 5.51 -24.09
N MET A 346 4.59 4.50 -23.94
CA MET A 346 5.85 4.63 -23.22
C MET A 346 6.79 5.67 -23.86
N ALA A 347 6.93 5.65 -25.19
CA ALA A 347 7.76 6.60 -25.92
C ALA A 347 7.22 8.05 -25.78
N LYS A 348 5.90 8.23 -25.83
CA LYS A 348 5.23 9.53 -25.61
C LYS A 348 5.53 10.10 -24.22
N ASN A 349 5.65 9.24 -23.21
CA ASN A 349 6.03 9.60 -21.85
C ASN A 349 7.57 9.60 -21.62
N GLY A 350 8.36 9.74 -22.68
CA GLY A 350 9.81 9.93 -22.61
C GLY A 350 10.63 8.68 -22.30
N ILE A 351 10.07 7.48 -22.39
CA ILE A 351 10.83 6.23 -22.20
C ILE A 351 11.63 5.95 -23.47
N THR A 352 12.90 6.36 -23.46
CA THR A 352 13.81 6.30 -24.62
C THR A 352 14.00 4.90 -25.20
N GLN A 353 14.00 3.85 -24.36
CA GLN A 353 14.08 2.47 -24.85
C GLN A 353 12.89 2.11 -25.76
N ALA A 354 11.70 2.65 -25.48
CA ALA A 354 10.49 2.36 -26.24
C ALA A 354 10.55 3.09 -27.58
N ALA A 355 10.96 4.37 -27.57
CA ALA A 355 11.20 5.15 -28.78
C ALA A 355 12.22 4.46 -29.70
N TYR A 356 13.35 4.00 -29.14
CA TYR A 356 14.35 3.24 -29.90
C TYR A 356 13.77 1.96 -30.51
N ARG A 357 12.97 1.18 -29.76
CA ARG A 357 12.34 -0.05 -30.29
C ARG A 357 11.38 0.23 -31.44
N LEU A 358 10.62 1.33 -31.38
CA LEU A 358 9.72 1.74 -32.45
C LEU A 358 10.47 2.20 -33.70
N LEU A 359 11.58 2.94 -33.53
CA LEU A 359 12.32 3.54 -34.64
C LEU A 359 13.39 2.64 -35.25
N LYS A 360 13.85 1.60 -34.53
CA LYS A 360 14.95 0.73 -34.98
C LYS A 360 14.71 0.14 -36.38
N ARG A 361 13.53 -0.44 -36.63
CA ARG A 361 13.22 -1.07 -37.92
C ARG A 361 13.10 -0.03 -39.06
N PRO A 362 12.34 1.07 -38.90
CA PRO A 362 12.33 2.16 -39.87
C PRO A 362 13.72 2.71 -40.20
N ILE A 363 14.58 2.92 -39.20
CA ILE A 363 15.95 3.42 -39.40
C ILE A 363 16.79 2.42 -40.20
N ILE A 364 16.72 1.13 -39.88
CA ILE A 364 17.44 0.09 -40.64
C ILE A 364 16.94 0.03 -42.09
N ALA A 365 15.62 0.07 -42.31
CA ALA A 365 15.05 0.05 -43.64
C ALA A 365 15.48 1.27 -44.47
N LEU A 366 15.47 2.47 -43.86
CA LEU A 366 15.96 3.69 -44.49
C LEU A 366 17.45 3.58 -44.85
N PHE A 367 18.27 3.06 -43.93
CA PHE A 367 19.70 2.87 -44.19
C PHE A 367 19.95 1.90 -45.35
N ILE A 368 19.25 0.76 -45.39
CA ILE A 368 19.34 -0.20 -46.50
C ILE A 368 18.92 0.44 -47.82
N ALA A 369 17.82 1.20 -47.83
CA ALA A 369 17.35 1.91 -49.01
C ALA A 369 18.37 2.94 -49.51
N LEU A 370 19.02 3.70 -48.61
CA LEU A 370 20.06 4.66 -48.96
C LEU A 370 21.31 3.99 -49.54
N VAL A 371 21.74 2.85 -48.96
CA VAL A 371 22.87 2.07 -49.50
C VAL A 371 22.54 1.53 -50.89
N ALA A 372 21.35 0.95 -51.08
CA ALA A 372 20.91 0.44 -52.38
C ALA A 372 20.85 1.56 -53.43
N LEU A 373 20.31 2.73 -53.06
CA LEU A 373 20.27 3.91 -53.92
C LEU A 373 21.68 4.36 -54.31
N SER A 374 22.60 4.45 -53.34
CA SER A 374 23.99 4.84 -53.59
C SER A 374 24.71 3.86 -54.53
N LEU A 375 24.45 2.55 -54.40
CA LEU A 375 25.03 1.54 -55.28
C LEU A 375 24.49 1.66 -56.70
N ILE A 376 23.18 1.93 -56.87
CA ILE A 376 22.58 2.16 -58.20
C ILE A 376 23.16 3.41 -58.86
N TYR A 377 23.39 4.50 -58.12
CA TYR A 377 23.99 5.71 -58.67
C TYR A 377 25.50 5.61 -58.96
N SER A 378 26.18 4.58 -58.43
CA SER A 378 27.61 4.37 -58.63
C SER A 378 27.93 3.38 -59.76
N LEU A 379 26.90 2.74 -60.33
CA LEU A 379 26.93 1.90 -61.53
C LEU A 379 26.50 2.74 -62.73
#